data_AF-A0A1G0DP90-F1
#
_entry.id   AF-A0A1G0DP90-F1
#
_cell.length_a   1.000
_cell.length_b   1.000
_cell.length_c   1.000
_cell.angle_alpha   90.00
_cell.angle_beta   90.00
_cell.angle_gamma   90.00
#
_symmetry.space_group_name_H-M   'P 1'
#
loop_
_entity.id
_entity.type
_entity.pdbx_description
1 polymer ?
#
loop_
_entity_poly.entity_id
_entity_poly.type
_entity_poly.pdbx_seq_one_letter_code
_entity_poly.pdbx_strand_id
1 'polypeptide(L)'
;MSQKRANLAKALAWGAATVGCYAVLFMYADDLGRLAHTTTSSCMVGSGAEAMYYHKPTPELCAEKGGALLESNKLNVLVPIIIAFILSFVHGAFTGLFWDVVGLKAAKKK
;
A
#
# COMPACT_ATOMS: atom_id res chain seq x y z
N MET A 1 14.15 1.97 33.96
CA MET A 1 14.06 3.03 32.91
C MET A 1 12.83 3.90 33.17
N SER A 2 12.91 5.21 32.95
CA SER A 2 11.74 6.11 33.03
C SER A 2 10.68 5.72 31.99
N GLN A 3 9.39 5.77 32.35
CA GLN A 3 8.25 5.47 31.46
C GLN A 3 8.32 6.24 30.13
N LYS A 4 8.81 7.50 30.17
CA LYS A 4 9.01 8.32 28.97
C LYS A 4 10.05 7.73 28.01
N ARG A 5 11.17 7.20 28.54
CA ARG A 5 12.22 6.57 27.71
C ARG A 5 11.73 5.27 27.07
N ALA A 6 10.93 4.49 27.79
CA ALA A 6 10.34 3.27 27.26
C ALA A 6 9.34 3.57 26.12
N ASN A 7 8.50 4.59 26.28
CA ASN A 7 7.56 5.01 25.24
C ASN A 7 8.27 5.60 24.01
N LEU A 8 9.34 6.38 24.22
CA LEU A 8 10.17 6.87 23.13
C LEU A 8 10.80 5.74 22.33
N ALA A 9 11.39 4.75 23.00
CA ALA A 9 11.99 3.59 22.31
C ALA A 9 10.95 2.83 21.47
N LYS A 10 9.74 2.62 22.00
CA LYS A 10 8.64 2.00 21.25
C LYS A 10 8.19 2.86 20.07
N ALA A 11 8.06 4.17 20.24
CA ALA A 11 7.70 5.08 19.16
C ALA A 11 8.74 5.03 18.02
N LEU A 12 10.03 5.03 18.35
CA LEU A 12 11.10 4.90 17.36
C LEU A 12 11.06 3.56 16.63
N ALA A 13 10.82 2.45 17.35
CA ALA A 13 10.71 1.13 16.74
C ALA A 13 9.54 1.06 15.75
N TRP A 14 8.35 1.53 16.15
CA TRP A 14 7.19 1.57 15.26
C TRP A 14 7.37 2.57 14.11
N GLY A 15 8.07 3.68 14.34
CA GLY A 15 8.44 4.63 13.29
C GLY A 15 9.37 4.00 12.24
N ALA A 16 10.41 3.28 12.68
CA ALA A 16 11.29 2.54 11.77
C ALA A 16 10.54 1.46 11.00
N ALA A 17 9.63 0.72 11.66
CA ALA A 17 8.75 -0.24 11.00
C ALA A 17 7.86 0.43 9.95
N THR A 18 7.27 1.59 10.27
CA THR A 18 6.46 2.38 9.34
C THR A 18 7.26 2.77 8.10
N VAL A 19 8.47 3.32 8.28
CA VAL A 19 9.37 3.69 7.18
C VAL A 19 9.69 2.46 6.32
N GLY A 20 10.01 1.32 6.94
CA GLY A 20 10.25 0.07 6.23
C GLY A 20 9.05 -0.39 5.41
N CYS A 21 7.84 -0.36 5.98
CA CYS A 21 6.62 -0.74 5.26
C CYS A 21 6.34 0.20 4.07
N TYR A 22 6.51 1.51 4.22
CA TYR A 22 6.36 2.44 3.09
C TYR A 22 7.44 2.25 2.04
N ALA A 23 8.69 2.02 2.44
CA ALA A 23 9.77 1.74 1.49
C ALA A 23 9.45 0.50 0.65
N VAL A 24 9.01 -0.59 1.28
CA VAL A 24 8.55 -1.79 0.58
C VAL A 24 7.38 -1.48 -0.35
N LEU A 25 6.37 -0.73 0.11
CA LEU A 25 5.24 -0.34 -0.74
C LEU A 25 5.70 0.40 -2.01
N PHE A 26 6.63 1.34 -1.88
CA PHE A 26 7.16 2.08 -3.04
C PHE A 26 8.02 1.22 -3.96
N MET A 27 8.81 0.29 -3.40
CA MET A 27 9.61 -0.65 -4.21
C MET A 27 8.76 -1.58 -5.07
N TYR A 28 7.55 -1.92 -4.62
CA TYR A 28 6.62 -2.81 -5.33
C TYR A 28 5.41 -2.09 -5.92
N ALA A 29 5.47 -0.75 -6.07
CA ALA A 29 4.32 0.04 -6.51
C ALA A 29 3.77 -0.43 -7.88
N ASP A 30 4.66 -0.75 -8.82
CA ASP A 30 4.29 -1.21 -10.17
C ASP A 30 3.58 -2.58 -10.12
N ASP A 31 4.09 -3.52 -9.33
CA ASP A 31 3.47 -4.84 -9.16
C ASP A 31 2.09 -4.75 -8.49
N LEU A 32 1.95 -3.87 -7.49
CA LEU A 32 0.68 -3.61 -6.83
C LEU A 32 -0.32 -2.94 -7.78
N GLY A 33 0.13 -2.03 -8.63
CA GLY A 33 -0.67 -1.44 -9.70
C GLY A 33 -1.16 -2.50 -10.69
N ARG A 34 -0.26 -3.38 -11.13
CA ARG A 34 -0.62 -4.51 -12.01
C ARG A 34 -1.63 -5.45 -11.35
N LEU A 35 -1.48 -5.77 -10.07
CA LEU A 35 -2.45 -6.58 -9.32
C LEU A 35 -3.82 -5.90 -9.26
N ALA A 36 -3.86 -4.57 -9.05
CA ALA A 36 -5.10 -3.81 -9.06
C ALA A 36 -5.79 -3.84 -10.45
N HIS A 37 -5.03 -3.64 -11.53
CA HIS A 37 -5.57 -3.66 -12.90
C HIS A 37 -5.97 -5.05 -13.41
N THR A 38 -5.45 -6.12 -12.80
CA THR A 38 -5.79 -7.51 -13.15
C THR A 38 -6.92 -8.10 -12.30
N THR A 39 -7.55 -7.29 -11.44
CA THR A 39 -8.80 -7.68 -10.76
C THR A 39 -9.93 -8.00 -11.75
N THR A 40 -9.88 -7.36 -12.91
CA THR A 40 -10.70 -7.65 -14.09
C THR A 40 -9.80 -7.84 -15.30
N SER A 41 -10.35 -8.32 -16.41
CA SER A 41 -9.57 -8.45 -17.63
C SER A 41 -9.16 -7.06 -18.12
N SER A 42 -7.86 -6.89 -18.36
CA SER A 42 -7.29 -5.64 -18.83
C SER A 42 -6.27 -5.89 -19.93
N CYS A 43 -6.18 -4.93 -20.86
CA CYS A 43 -5.13 -4.91 -21.87
C CYS A 43 -4.02 -4.00 -21.38
N MET A 44 -2.80 -4.52 -21.30
CA MET A 44 -1.61 -3.77 -20.91
C MET A 44 -0.82 -3.41 -22.17
N VAL A 45 -0.57 -2.12 -22.38
CA VAL A 45 0.24 -1.60 -23.49
C VAL A 45 1.49 -0.96 -22.90
N GLY A 46 2.67 -1.37 -23.36
CA GLY A 46 3.95 -0.93 -22.80
C GLY A 46 4.44 -1.82 -21.64
N SER A 47 5.43 -1.33 -20.88
CA SER A 47 6.07 -2.05 -19.78
C SER A 47 6.60 -1.09 -18.71
N GLY A 48 6.60 -1.51 -17.45
CA GLY A 48 7.09 -0.74 -16.31
C GLY A 48 6.17 0.44 -15.93
N ALA A 49 6.77 1.53 -15.45
CA ALA A 49 6.05 2.71 -14.96
C ALA A 49 5.17 3.42 -16.02
N GLU A 50 5.45 3.22 -17.30
CA GLU A 50 4.72 3.82 -18.43
C GLU A 50 3.62 2.89 -18.99
N ALA A 51 3.37 1.74 -18.34
CA ALA A 51 2.36 0.79 -18.80
C ALA A 51 0.95 1.38 -18.70
N MET A 52 0.22 1.38 -19.81
CA MET A 52 -1.18 1.82 -19.86
C MET A 52 -2.13 0.61 -19.81
N TYR A 53 -3.12 0.67 -18.91
CA TYR A 53 -4.10 -0.40 -18.70
C TYR A 53 -5.50 0.01 -19.21
N TYR A 54 -6.04 -0.78 -20.13
CA TYR A 54 -7.40 -0.61 -20.67
C TYR A 54 -8.33 -1.68 -20.12
N HIS A 55 -9.49 -1.28 -19.60
CA HIS A 55 -10.46 -2.18 -18.98
C HIS A 55 -11.53 -2.63 -19.99
N LYS A 56 -12.07 -3.85 -19.84
CA LYS A 56 -12.99 -4.50 -20.80
C LYS A 56 -12.40 -4.65 -22.22
N PRO A 57 -11.17 -5.17 -22.37
CA PRO A 57 -10.58 -5.32 -23.69
C PRO A 57 -11.29 -6.43 -24.47
N THR A 58 -11.55 -6.20 -25.76
CA THR A 58 -11.67 -7.31 -26.70
C THR A 58 -10.26 -7.74 -27.12
N PRO A 59 -10.02 -9.02 -27.43
CA PRO A 59 -8.71 -9.49 -27.89
C PRO A 59 -8.22 -8.73 -29.12
N GLU A 60 -9.11 -8.36 -30.04
CA GLU A 60 -8.75 -7.65 -31.27
C GLU A 60 -8.25 -6.21 -30.98
N LEU A 61 -8.96 -5.48 -30.11
CA LEU A 61 -8.58 -4.10 -29.74
C LEU A 61 -7.27 -4.06 -28.94
N CYS A 62 -6.98 -5.11 -28.17
CA CYS A 62 -5.72 -5.20 -27.43
C CYS A 62 -4.55 -5.47 -28.38
N ALA A 63 -4.74 -6.39 -29.33
CA ALA A 63 -3.74 -6.70 -30.36
C ALA A 63 -3.45 -5.49 -31.26
N GLU A 64 -4.46 -4.71 -31.63
CA GLU A 64 -4.30 -3.48 -32.42
C GLU A 64 -3.42 -2.44 -31.72
N LYS A 65 -3.52 -2.34 -30.38
CA LYS A 65 -2.69 -1.44 -29.57
C LYS A 65 -1.28 -1.98 -29.29
N GLY A 66 -0.94 -3.15 -29.82
CA GLY A 66 0.32 -3.84 -29.50
C GLY A 66 0.43 -4.26 -28.03
N GLY A 67 -0.71 -4.45 -27.36
CA GLY A 67 -0.77 -4.80 -25.95
C GLY A 67 -0.89 -6.30 -25.69
N ALA A 68 -0.67 -6.69 -24.44
CA ALA A 68 -0.90 -8.03 -23.94
C ALA A 68 -2.19 -8.08 -23.12
N LEU A 69 -3.03 -9.08 -23.38
CA LEU A 69 -4.23 -9.31 -22.60
C LEU A 69 -3.86 -10.00 -21.29
N LEU A 70 -4.18 -9.36 -20.17
CA LEU A 70 -3.99 -9.93 -18.84
C LEU A 70 -5.30 -10.57 -18.38
N GLU A 71 -5.20 -11.83 -17.96
CA GLU A 71 -6.34 -12.58 -17.45
C GLU A 71 -6.82 -12.01 -16.11
N SER A 72 -8.12 -12.03 -15.90
CA SER A 72 -8.71 -11.57 -14.65
C SER A 72 -8.44 -12.55 -13.52
N ASN A 73 -7.94 -12.06 -12.39
CA ASN A 73 -7.95 -12.79 -11.14
C ASN A 73 -8.52 -11.91 -10.03
N LYS A 74 -9.76 -12.22 -9.62
CA LYS A 74 -10.48 -11.46 -8.58
C LYS A 74 -9.76 -11.46 -7.24
N LEU A 75 -8.97 -12.48 -6.94
CA LEU A 75 -8.21 -12.56 -5.68
C LEU A 75 -7.08 -11.54 -5.61
N ASN A 76 -6.63 -10.99 -6.75
CA ASN A 76 -5.59 -9.96 -6.77
C ASN A 76 -5.98 -8.69 -6.01
N VAL A 77 -7.28 -8.44 -5.82
CA VAL A 77 -7.78 -7.33 -4.99
C VAL A 77 -7.38 -7.46 -3.52
N LEU A 78 -7.15 -8.68 -3.03
CA LEU A 78 -6.86 -8.93 -1.62
C LEU A 78 -5.49 -8.40 -1.22
N VAL A 79 -4.51 -8.46 -2.13
CA VAL A 79 -3.13 -8.03 -1.85
C VAL A 79 -3.07 -6.54 -1.44
N PRO A 80 -3.56 -5.57 -2.24
CA PRO A 80 -3.53 -4.16 -1.84
C PRO A 80 -4.38 -3.89 -0.58
N ILE A 81 -5.48 -4.62 -0.38
CA ILE A 81 -6.31 -4.49 0.83
C ILE A 81 -5.51 -4.91 2.09
N ILE A 82 -4.86 -6.07 2.05
CA ILE A 82 -4.06 -6.57 3.16
C ILE A 82 -2.92 -5.60 3.48
N ILE A 83 -2.24 -5.09 2.45
CA ILE A 83 -1.16 -4.10 2.62
C ILE A 83 -1.69 -2.82 3.26
N ALA A 84 -2.85 -2.32 2.84
CA ALA A 84 -3.47 -1.15 3.45
C ALA A 84 -3.78 -1.36 4.94
N PHE A 85 -4.26 -2.54 5.34
CA PHE A 85 -4.49 -2.87 6.76
C PHE A 85 -3.20 -2.95 7.56
N ILE A 86 -2.15 -3.59 7.02
CA ILE A 86 -0.84 -3.68 7.66
C ILE A 86 -0.27 -2.27 7.89
N LEU A 87 -0.27 -1.44 6.86
CA LEU A 87 0.22 -0.06 6.97
C LEU A 87 -0.59 0.76 7.97
N SER A 88 -1.92 0.65 7.94
CA SER A 88 -2.80 1.35 8.89
C SER A 88 -2.50 0.95 10.33
N PHE A 89 -2.27 -0.33 10.59
CA PHE A 89 -1.93 -0.83 11.92
C PHE A 89 -0.56 -0.34 12.38
N VAL A 90 0.48 -0.52 11.56
CA VAL A 90 1.86 -0.15 11.90
C VAL A 90 2.00 1.37 12.08
N HIS A 91 1.46 2.15 11.14
CA HIS A 91 1.45 3.61 11.22
C HIS A 91 0.57 4.12 12.38
N GLY A 92 -0.56 3.46 12.64
CA GLY A 92 -1.43 3.76 13.77
C GLY A 92 -0.73 3.54 15.12
N ALA A 93 -0.01 2.43 15.27
CA ALA A 93 0.78 2.15 16.48
C ALA A 93 1.89 3.18 16.70
N PHE A 94 2.57 3.60 15.63
CA PHE A 94 3.55 4.68 15.67
C PHE A 94 2.91 6.00 16.10
N THR A 95 1.87 6.44 15.41
CA THR A 95 1.25 7.76 15.65
C THR A 95 0.70 7.87 17.07
N GLY A 96 0.05 6.83 17.61
CA GLY A 96 -0.42 6.82 19.00
C GLY A 96 0.71 7.05 20.01
N LEU A 97 1.82 6.32 19.86
CA LEU A 97 2.99 6.48 20.74
C LEU A 97 3.72 7.81 20.52
N PHE A 98 3.78 8.29 19.28
CA PHE A 98 4.37 9.57 18.92
C PHE A 98 3.65 10.70 19.65
N TRP A 99 2.32 10.76 19.57
CA TRP A 99 1.51 11.76 20.26
C TRP A 99 1.69 11.72 21.78
N ASP A 100 1.74 10.51 22.36
CA ASP A 100 2.03 10.30 23.78
C ASP A 100 3.41 10.84 24.19
N VAL A 101 4.43 10.66 23.35
CA VAL A 101 5.81 11.12 23.61
C VAL A 101 5.91 12.65 23.54
N VAL A 102 5.25 13.29 22.57
CA VAL A 102 5.22 14.76 22.44
C VAL A 102 4.25 15.42 23.43
N GLY A 103 3.48 14.63 24.18
CA GLY A 103 2.57 15.13 25.22
C GLY A 103 1.22 15.60 24.72
N LEU A 104 0.84 15.27 23.49
CA LEU A 104 -0.47 15.58 22.92
C LEU A 104 -1.42 14.41 23.17
N LYS A 105 -2.44 14.62 24.01
CA LYS A 105 -3.49 13.63 24.29
C LYS A 105 -4.86 14.19 23.92
N ALA A 106 -5.76 13.29 23.51
CA ALA A 106 -7.15 13.63 23.31
C ALA A 106 -7.74 14.27 24.57
N ALA A 107 -8.52 15.34 24.40
CA ALA A 107 -9.23 15.95 25.50
C ALA A 107 -10.19 14.92 26.10
N LYS A 108 -10.14 14.73 27.43
CA LYS A 108 -11.21 14.01 28.12
C LYS A 108 -12.48 14.82 27.97
N LYS A 109 -13.53 14.26 27.36
CA LYS A 109 -14.88 14.82 27.47
C LYS A 109 -15.22 14.88 28.97
N LYS A 110 -15.73 16.04 29.41
CA LYS A 110 -16.37 16.21 30.72
C LYS A 110 -17.61 15.34 30.82
#